data_AF-A0A2M8XV78-F1
#
_entry.id   AF-A0A2M8XV78-F1
#
_cell.length_a   1.000
_cell.length_b   1.000
_cell.length_c   1.000
_cell.angle_alpha   90.00
_cell.angle_beta   90.00
_cell.angle_gamma   90.00
#
_symmetry.space_group_name_H-M   'P 1'
#
loop_
_entity.id
_entity.type
_entity.pdbx_description
1 polymer ?
#
loop_
_entity_poly.entity_id
_entity_poly.type
_entity_poly.pdbx_seq_one_letter_code
_entity_poly.pdbx_strand_id
1 'polypeptide(L)'
;MPTDCISYQNSGYFSPLMNDYLNQKNELNPLYHRFPTLENFEDQIIEKKDNFNNENRIALVDALKKQYAGIEISDLTKQNIQLLNHPNTFTVTTGHQLNLFSGPLYFLYKIISTINLTSELKAKYPDYNFVPVYWMATEDHDFEEINYFSFKGKKFHWNRDSKGPVGRLSTEGLSDFLEIYALEIGSSINAKTIIKLFENSYLKHDSLADATRYLANELFGASGLVILDADDQNLKRSFIPYVKEELLRQSSFKAVTETIEKLKDYFVQVNPREINLFYIEDNLRERIILDNEIYKVNHTKIEFTESEILALLESNPEKFSPNVIMRPLYQEVILPNLCYIGGGGEIAYWLELKSFFASAKVTFPILLLRNSALLTTEKQNKKADKLNLSWSDLFSKQATLVNRITQKLSDFPIDFTEQKEALRKQFETLLELADHTDKSFLGAVKAQEVKQTKGLETLEKRLLIAQKRKYHDELQRIIDLQNELFPNQSLQERQANFSEFYLENGARLIPKIMKQLKPLEQNFNIVTF
;
A
#
# COMPACT_ATOMS: atom_id res chain seq x y z
N MET A 1 12.31 -13.17 -23.39
CA MET A 1 13.10 -12.20 -22.59
C MET A 1 14.10 -12.92 -21.70
N PRO A 2 15.29 -12.36 -21.46
CA PRO A 2 16.08 -12.76 -20.29
C PRO A 2 15.23 -12.53 -19.04
N THR A 3 15.34 -13.45 -18.08
CA THR A 3 14.66 -13.44 -16.78
C THR A 3 15.23 -12.35 -15.89
N ASP A 4 15.18 -11.11 -16.34
CA ASP A 4 15.72 -9.97 -15.61
C ASP A 4 14.73 -9.62 -14.51
N CYS A 5 14.92 -10.19 -13.32
CA CYS A 5 14.15 -9.86 -12.14
C CYS A 5 14.29 -8.36 -11.84
N ILE A 6 13.17 -7.65 -11.74
CA ILE A 6 13.15 -6.25 -11.32
C ILE A 6 13.03 -6.24 -9.80
N SER A 7 14.10 -5.91 -9.08
CA SER A 7 13.99 -5.68 -7.64
C SER A 7 13.14 -4.43 -7.36
N TYR A 8 12.54 -4.35 -6.17
CA TYR A 8 11.81 -3.15 -5.77
C TYR A 8 12.68 -1.89 -5.82
N GLN A 9 13.94 -1.98 -5.39
CA GLN A 9 14.91 -0.89 -5.42
C GLN A 9 15.17 -0.38 -6.85
N ASN A 10 15.26 -1.29 -7.83
CA ASN A 10 15.55 -0.96 -9.22
C ASN A 10 14.31 -0.59 -10.05
N SER A 11 13.11 -0.83 -9.51
CA SER A 11 11.84 -0.47 -10.18
C SER A 11 11.62 1.05 -10.30
N GLY A 12 12.24 1.84 -9.41
CA GLY A 12 12.08 3.29 -9.37
C GLY A 12 10.76 3.80 -8.76
N TYR A 13 9.91 2.92 -8.21
CA TYR A 13 8.60 3.27 -7.66
C TYR A 13 8.51 3.31 -6.12
N PHE A 14 9.54 2.85 -5.42
CA PHE A 14 9.57 2.82 -3.96
C PHE A 14 10.36 4.00 -3.39
N SER A 15 9.91 4.50 -2.24
CA SER A 15 10.54 5.63 -1.57
C SER A 15 11.94 5.27 -1.06
N PRO A 16 12.82 6.27 -0.81
CA PRO A 16 14.13 6.03 -0.21
C PRO A 16 14.06 5.22 1.10
N LEU A 17 13.08 5.51 1.97
CA LEU A 17 12.88 4.77 3.22
C LEU A 17 12.58 3.28 2.96
N MET A 18 11.73 2.97 1.98
CA MET A 18 11.42 1.58 1.64
C MET A 18 12.61 0.85 1.04
N ASN A 19 13.37 1.51 0.17
CA ASN A 19 14.60 0.92 -0.38
C ASN A 19 15.61 0.64 0.73
N ASP A 20 15.79 1.56 1.67
CA ASP A 20 16.71 1.41 2.79
C ASP A 20 16.26 0.33 3.78
N TYR A 21 14.95 0.21 4.01
CA TYR A 21 14.37 -0.86 4.81
C TYR A 21 14.59 -2.24 4.18
N LEU A 22 14.31 -2.39 2.88
CA LEU A 22 14.53 -3.64 2.15
C LEU A 22 16.02 -4.01 2.07
N ASN A 23 16.90 -3.02 2.02
CA ASN A 23 18.35 -3.20 2.08
C ASN A 23 18.88 -3.45 3.49
N GLN A 24 18.02 -3.48 4.51
CA GLN A 24 18.39 -3.68 5.93
C GLN A 24 19.49 -2.71 6.38
N LYS A 25 19.38 -1.45 5.98
CA LYS A 25 20.32 -0.41 6.43
C LYS A 25 20.33 -0.32 7.96
N ASN A 26 21.53 -0.31 8.54
CA ASN A 26 21.73 -0.38 9.99
C ASN A 26 21.02 0.74 10.74
N GLU A 27 20.88 1.92 10.12
CA GLU A 27 20.21 3.09 10.65
C GLU A 27 18.72 2.85 10.94
N LEU A 28 18.09 1.92 10.22
CA LEU A 28 16.67 1.60 10.38
C LEU A 28 16.41 0.43 11.35
N ASN A 29 17.44 -0.33 11.75
CA ASN A 29 17.29 -1.47 12.67
C ASN A 29 16.53 -1.12 13.97
N PRO A 30 16.72 0.07 14.59
CA PRO A 30 15.95 0.45 15.79
C PRO A 30 14.44 0.69 15.55
N LEU A 31 14.00 0.77 14.28
CA LEU A 31 12.63 1.13 13.88
C LEU A 31 11.76 -0.08 13.54
N TYR A 32 12.33 -1.28 13.52
CA TYR A 32 11.59 -2.53 13.44
C TYR A 32 12.18 -3.52 14.43
N HIS A 33 11.63 -4.74 14.48
CA HIS A 33 12.12 -5.77 15.40
C HIS A 33 12.86 -6.87 14.67
N ARG A 34 12.17 -7.56 13.78
CA ARG A 34 12.71 -8.65 12.95
C ARG A 34 12.41 -8.36 11.49
N PHE A 35 13.39 -8.61 10.63
CA PHE A 35 13.21 -8.56 9.18
C PHE A 35 12.42 -9.80 8.71
N PRO A 36 11.56 -9.72 7.66
CA PRO A 36 10.76 -10.85 7.19
C PRO A 36 11.60 -11.89 6.44
N THR A 37 12.40 -12.65 7.16
CA THR A 37 12.97 -13.91 6.69
C THR A 37 12.20 -15.07 7.31
N LEU A 38 12.17 -16.21 6.65
CA LEU A 38 11.41 -17.37 7.11
C LEU A 38 11.89 -17.82 8.51
N GLU A 39 13.20 -17.75 8.76
CA GLU A 39 13.86 -18.12 10.01
C GLU A 39 13.45 -17.22 11.19
N ASN A 40 13.32 -15.90 10.95
CA ASN A 40 12.97 -14.93 11.99
C ASN A 40 11.55 -15.12 12.56
N PHE A 41 10.69 -15.91 11.89
CA PHE A 41 9.37 -16.22 12.41
C PHE A 41 9.39 -17.15 13.63
N GLU A 42 10.44 -17.94 13.83
CA GLU A 42 10.53 -18.82 15.01
C GLU A 42 10.54 -18.00 16.31
N ASP A 43 11.47 -17.04 16.41
CA ASP A 43 11.54 -16.13 17.56
C ASP A 43 10.30 -15.24 17.67
N GLN A 44 9.70 -14.84 16.53
CA GLN A 44 8.46 -14.07 16.53
C GLN A 44 7.29 -14.87 17.12
N ILE A 45 7.19 -16.16 16.78
CA ILE A 45 6.17 -17.08 17.31
C ILE A 45 6.32 -17.20 18.82
N ILE A 46 7.55 -17.43 19.31
CA ILE A 46 7.82 -17.56 20.74
C ILE A 46 7.43 -16.27 21.49
N GLU A 47 7.92 -15.13 21.02
CA GLU A 47 7.64 -13.84 21.67
C GLU A 47 6.14 -13.50 21.66
N LYS A 48 5.45 -13.70 20.52
CA LYS A 48 4.01 -13.42 20.43
C LYS A 48 3.20 -14.37 21.30
N LYS A 49 3.61 -15.64 21.41
CA LYS A 49 2.96 -16.63 22.29
C LYS A 49 3.01 -16.19 23.76
N ASP A 50 4.14 -15.67 24.20
CA ASP A 50 4.37 -15.26 25.59
C ASP A 50 3.69 -13.91 25.92
N ASN A 51 3.59 -13.00 24.94
CA ASN A 51 3.00 -11.68 25.12
C ASN A 51 1.46 -11.64 24.93
N PHE A 52 0.90 -12.46 24.05
CA PHE A 52 -0.52 -12.36 23.67
C PHE A 52 -1.47 -12.91 24.75
N ASN A 53 -2.47 -12.12 25.15
CA ASN A 53 -3.50 -12.57 26.08
C ASN A 53 -4.45 -13.57 25.40
N ASN A 54 -4.36 -14.85 25.79
CA ASN A 54 -5.19 -15.91 25.23
C ASN A 54 -6.70 -15.73 25.54
N GLU A 55 -7.08 -14.94 26.55
CA GLU A 55 -8.50 -14.62 26.82
C GLU A 55 -9.13 -13.85 25.65
N ASN A 56 -8.35 -13.04 24.93
CA ASN A 56 -8.83 -12.25 23.79
C ASN A 56 -9.29 -13.15 22.63
N ARG A 57 -8.84 -14.41 22.56
CA ARG A 57 -9.21 -15.37 21.51
C ARG A 57 -10.71 -15.67 21.50
N ILE A 58 -11.34 -15.73 22.69
CA ILE A 58 -12.77 -16.03 22.82
C ILE A 58 -13.59 -14.90 22.19
N ALA A 59 -13.30 -13.65 22.59
CA ALA A 59 -13.95 -12.48 22.02
C ALA A 59 -13.74 -12.37 20.50
N LEU A 60 -12.51 -12.65 20.02
CA LEU A 60 -12.19 -12.67 18.59
C LEU A 60 -13.05 -13.68 17.82
N VAL A 61 -13.08 -14.93 18.27
CA VAL A 61 -13.82 -15.99 17.56
C VAL A 61 -15.33 -15.77 17.63
N ASP A 62 -15.85 -15.26 18.75
CA ASP A 62 -17.27 -14.97 18.88
C ASP A 62 -17.70 -13.80 17.99
N ALA A 63 -16.88 -12.74 17.89
CA ALA A 63 -17.12 -11.65 16.95
C ALA A 63 -17.12 -12.15 15.50
N LEU A 64 -16.12 -12.95 15.11
CA LEU A 64 -16.06 -13.55 13.78
C LEU A 64 -17.29 -14.43 13.49
N LYS A 65 -17.67 -15.34 14.39
CA LYS A 65 -18.87 -16.17 14.19
C LYS A 65 -20.13 -15.34 13.95
N LYS A 66 -20.28 -14.21 14.64
CA LYS A 66 -21.40 -13.28 14.43
C LYS A 66 -21.30 -12.58 13.07
N GLN A 67 -20.12 -12.09 12.70
CA GLN A 67 -19.88 -11.40 11.42
C GLN A 67 -20.10 -12.28 10.18
N TYR A 68 -19.89 -13.59 10.32
CA TYR A 68 -20.14 -14.59 9.29
C TYR A 68 -21.55 -15.21 9.36
N ALA A 69 -22.38 -14.82 10.32
CA ALA A 69 -23.74 -15.32 10.41
C ALA A 69 -24.53 -14.92 9.16
N GLY A 70 -25.07 -15.90 8.43
CA GLY A 70 -25.84 -15.66 7.21
C GLY A 70 -25.00 -15.51 5.93
N ILE A 71 -23.68 -15.67 5.99
CA ILE A 71 -22.80 -15.73 4.83
C ILE A 71 -22.34 -17.17 4.61
N GLU A 72 -22.45 -17.65 3.37
CA GLU A 72 -21.87 -18.94 3.00
C GLU A 72 -20.34 -18.83 2.94
N ILE A 73 -19.64 -19.70 3.66
CA ILE A 73 -18.19 -19.72 3.73
C ILE A 73 -17.65 -21.11 3.44
N SER A 74 -16.41 -21.16 2.97
CA SER A 74 -15.71 -22.42 2.79
C SER A 74 -15.47 -23.14 4.12
N ASP A 75 -15.34 -24.47 4.06
CA ASP A 75 -14.92 -25.27 5.21
C ASP A 75 -13.56 -24.80 5.77
N LEU A 76 -12.65 -24.36 4.89
CA LEU A 76 -11.34 -23.90 5.28
C LEU A 76 -11.40 -22.57 6.07
N THR A 77 -12.24 -21.61 5.64
CA THR A 77 -12.46 -20.37 6.41
C THR A 77 -13.09 -20.68 7.76
N LYS A 78 -14.09 -21.56 7.80
CA LYS A 78 -14.73 -22.00 9.04
C LYS A 78 -13.72 -22.67 10.00
N GLN A 79 -12.86 -23.53 9.48
CA GLN A 79 -11.79 -24.17 10.24
C GLN A 79 -10.80 -23.12 10.76
N ASN A 80 -10.38 -22.16 9.94
CA ASN A 80 -9.46 -21.11 10.36
C ASN A 80 -10.05 -20.25 11.49
N ILE A 81 -11.33 -19.89 11.43
CA ILE A 81 -12.01 -19.20 12.53
C ILE A 81 -11.99 -20.04 13.81
N GLN A 82 -12.23 -21.35 13.72
CA GLN A 82 -12.18 -22.23 14.89
C GLN A 82 -10.76 -22.35 15.47
N LEU A 83 -9.74 -22.46 14.61
CA LEU A 83 -8.35 -22.61 15.01
C LEU A 83 -7.85 -21.45 15.85
N LEU A 84 -8.40 -20.24 15.67
CA LEU A 84 -8.02 -19.05 16.44
C LEU A 84 -8.25 -19.20 17.95
N ASN A 85 -9.09 -20.14 18.41
CA ASN A 85 -9.23 -20.47 19.84
C ASN A 85 -7.98 -21.12 20.43
N HIS A 86 -7.12 -21.74 19.63
CA HIS A 86 -5.98 -22.49 20.14
C HIS A 86 -4.74 -21.61 20.36
N PRO A 87 -4.00 -21.83 21.46
CA PRO A 87 -2.84 -21.01 21.81
C PRO A 87 -1.65 -21.17 20.84
N ASN A 88 -1.61 -22.24 20.05
CA ASN A 88 -0.61 -22.45 19.00
C ASN A 88 -1.05 -21.92 17.61
N THR A 89 -2.12 -21.12 17.56
CA THR A 89 -2.59 -20.48 16.33
C THR A 89 -2.26 -19.00 16.32
N PHE A 90 -1.67 -18.55 15.23
CA PHE A 90 -1.27 -17.18 14.97
C PHE A 90 -1.87 -16.64 13.69
N THR A 91 -1.84 -15.32 13.51
CA THR A 91 -2.31 -14.67 12.29
C THR A 91 -1.19 -14.03 11.49
N VAL A 92 -1.43 -13.89 10.19
CA VAL A 92 -0.73 -12.94 9.33
C VAL A 92 -1.80 -12.00 8.80
N THR A 93 -1.59 -10.70 8.91
CA THR A 93 -2.64 -9.72 8.66
C THR A 93 -2.23 -8.76 7.56
N THR A 94 -3.16 -8.48 6.65
CA THR A 94 -3.12 -7.27 5.83
C THR A 94 -4.41 -6.49 6.04
N GLY A 95 -4.43 -5.22 5.64
CA GLY A 95 -5.63 -4.40 5.75
C GLY A 95 -5.80 -3.49 4.55
N HIS A 96 -7.05 -3.08 4.33
CA HIS A 96 -7.37 -2.06 3.34
C HIS A 96 -8.70 -1.38 3.64
N GLN A 97 -8.89 -0.23 3.00
CA GLN A 97 -10.17 0.48 3.00
C GLN A 97 -11.21 -0.27 2.16
N LEU A 98 -12.47 0.07 2.37
CA LEU A 98 -13.63 -0.57 1.75
C LEU A 98 -13.86 0.01 0.34
N ASN A 99 -12.82 -0.05 -0.50
CA ASN A 99 -12.90 0.43 -1.87
C ASN A 99 -13.99 -0.30 -2.65
N LEU A 100 -14.78 0.46 -3.39
CA LEU A 100 -15.83 -0.09 -4.24
C LEU A 100 -15.23 -1.09 -5.24
N PHE A 101 -15.91 -2.23 -5.39
CA PHE A 101 -15.59 -3.25 -6.41
C PHE A 101 -14.15 -3.74 -6.33
N SER A 102 -13.63 -3.87 -5.11
CA SER A 102 -12.25 -4.25 -4.78
C SER A 102 -11.19 -3.17 -5.03
N GLY A 103 -11.57 -2.02 -5.60
CA GLY A 103 -10.65 -0.92 -5.90
C GLY A 103 -9.45 -1.32 -6.77
N PRO A 104 -8.24 -0.84 -6.46
CA PRO A 104 -7.05 -1.13 -7.25
C PRO A 104 -6.57 -2.57 -7.06
N LEU A 105 -5.93 -3.12 -8.10
CA LEU A 105 -5.34 -4.47 -8.13
C LEU A 105 -4.49 -4.85 -6.90
N TYR A 106 -3.81 -3.90 -6.27
CA TYR A 106 -3.01 -4.21 -5.08
C TYR A 106 -3.84 -4.73 -3.90
N PHE A 107 -5.16 -4.51 -3.88
CA PHE A 107 -6.07 -5.16 -2.93
C PHE A 107 -5.96 -6.69 -3.02
N LEU A 108 -5.97 -7.25 -4.24
CA LEU A 108 -5.74 -8.68 -4.46
C LEU A 108 -4.35 -9.07 -3.96
N TYR A 109 -3.31 -8.30 -4.31
CA TYR A 109 -1.93 -8.70 -4.02
C TYR A 109 -1.61 -8.71 -2.53
N LYS A 110 -2.18 -7.77 -1.76
CA LYS A 110 -2.12 -7.78 -0.30
C LYS A 110 -2.64 -9.10 0.25
N ILE A 111 -3.87 -9.45 -0.10
CA ILE A 111 -4.54 -10.66 0.40
C ILE A 111 -3.81 -11.93 -0.06
N ILE A 112 -3.39 -11.99 -1.32
CA ILE A 112 -2.62 -13.12 -1.86
C ILE A 112 -1.30 -13.28 -1.12
N SER A 113 -0.57 -12.20 -0.85
CA SER A 113 0.68 -12.25 -0.07
C SER A 113 0.44 -12.81 1.33
N THR A 114 -0.66 -12.41 1.97
CA THR A 114 -1.08 -12.92 3.29
C THR A 114 -1.39 -14.41 3.26
N ILE A 115 -2.18 -14.89 2.31
CA ILE A 115 -2.52 -16.32 2.17
C ILE A 115 -1.28 -17.17 1.84
N ASN A 116 -0.42 -16.67 0.94
CA ASN A 116 0.79 -17.40 0.57
C ASN A 116 1.76 -17.47 1.74
N LEU A 117 1.89 -16.41 2.55
CA LEU A 117 2.78 -16.42 3.70
C LEU A 117 2.30 -17.42 4.76
N THR A 118 1.00 -17.50 5.05
CA THR A 118 0.52 -18.51 6.02
C THR A 118 0.76 -19.94 5.53
N SER A 119 0.69 -20.16 4.22
CA SER A 119 1.00 -21.46 3.61
C SER A 119 2.49 -21.82 3.75
N GLU A 120 3.39 -20.86 3.50
CA GLU A 120 4.85 -21.05 3.67
C GLU A 120 5.22 -21.26 5.15
N LEU A 121 4.62 -20.50 6.07
CA LEU A 121 4.82 -20.66 7.51
C LEU A 121 4.31 -22.02 7.99
N LYS A 122 3.14 -22.48 7.52
CA LYS A 122 2.62 -23.80 7.90
C LYS A 122 3.52 -24.93 7.43
N ALA A 123 4.14 -24.79 6.25
CA ALA A 123 5.09 -25.77 5.74
C ALA A 123 6.40 -25.81 6.56
N LYS A 124 6.90 -24.64 6.99
CA LYS A 124 8.12 -24.53 7.81
C LYS A 124 7.91 -24.95 9.26
N TYR A 125 6.76 -24.60 9.83
CA TYR A 125 6.45 -24.74 11.26
C TYR A 125 5.14 -25.54 11.46
N PRO A 126 5.14 -26.86 11.20
CA PRO A 126 3.93 -27.67 11.13
C PRO A 126 3.15 -27.79 12.46
N ASP A 127 3.81 -27.60 13.59
CA ASP A 127 3.22 -27.67 14.95
C ASP A 127 2.33 -26.47 15.30
N TYR A 128 2.41 -25.40 14.51
CA TYR A 128 1.64 -24.17 14.67
C TYR A 128 0.61 -24.02 13.55
N ASN A 129 -0.40 -23.19 13.79
CA ASN A 129 -1.40 -22.85 12.77
C ASN A 129 -1.28 -21.36 12.41
N PHE A 130 -1.53 -21.04 11.15
CA PHE A 130 -1.39 -19.68 10.61
C PHE A 130 -2.64 -19.31 9.84
N VAL A 131 -3.36 -18.29 10.32
CA VAL A 131 -4.62 -17.85 9.74
C VAL A 131 -4.41 -16.54 8.96
N PRO A 132 -4.73 -16.51 7.65
CA PRO A 132 -4.64 -15.29 6.87
C PRO A 132 -5.82 -14.38 7.22
N VAL A 133 -5.53 -13.17 7.69
CA VAL A 133 -6.53 -12.19 8.11
C VAL A 133 -6.53 -10.97 7.19
N TYR A 134 -7.71 -10.61 6.70
CA TYR A 134 -7.96 -9.33 6.04
C TYR A 134 -8.71 -8.39 6.99
N TRP A 135 -8.03 -7.34 7.43
CA TRP A 135 -8.60 -6.28 8.27
C TRP A 135 -9.34 -5.26 7.40
N MET A 136 -10.65 -5.11 7.63
CA MET A 136 -11.41 -4.04 6.99
C MET A 136 -11.27 -2.74 7.78
N ALA A 137 -10.87 -1.65 7.12
CA ALA A 137 -10.81 -0.32 7.74
C ALA A 137 -12.20 0.34 7.82
N THR A 138 -13.16 -0.33 8.48
CA THR A 138 -14.57 0.06 8.58
C THR A 138 -14.79 1.35 9.36
N GLU A 139 -13.96 1.60 10.36
CA GLU A 139 -14.03 2.82 11.16
C GLU A 139 -13.45 4.05 10.46
N ASP A 140 -12.84 3.92 9.27
CA ASP A 140 -12.30 5.09 8.57
C ASP A 140 -13.41 6.08 8.16
N HIS A 141 -13.09 7.35 7.93
CA HIS A 141 -14.07 8.36 7.49
C HIS A 141 -13.72 8.99 6.13
N ASP A 142 -12.62 8.55 5.50
CA ASP A 142 -12.20 9.06 4.20
C ASP A 142 -13.04 8.45 3.06
N PHE A 143 -14.26 8.97 2.90
CA PHE A 143 -15.17 8.54 1.85
C PHE A 143 -14.62 8.86 0.45
N GLU A 144 -13.88 9.96 0.29
CA GLU A 144 -13.34 10.38 -1.01
C GLU A 144 -12.31 9.40 -1.57
N GLU A 145 -11.59 8.69 -0.70
CA GLU A 145 -10.67 7.63 -1.14
C GLU A 145 -11.38 6.38 -1.66
N ILE A 146 -12.61 6.10 -1.19
CA ILE A 146 -13.33 4.85 -1.48
C ILE A 146 -14.55 5.02 -2.40
N ASN A 147 -15.04 6.24 -2.61
CA ASN A 147 -16.27 6.51 -3.37
C ASN A 147 -16.17 6.28 -4.88
N TYR A 148 -15.02 5.78 -5.36
CA TYR A 148 -14.82 5.52 -6.77
C TYR A 148 -14.07 4.21 -7.00
N PHE A 149 -14.23 3.67 -8.20
CA PHE A 149 -13.29 2.70 -8.75
C PHE A 149 -12.92 3.08 -10.19
N SER A 150 -11.78 2.61 -10.65
CA SER A 150 -11.27 2.85 -11.99
C SER A 150 -11.43 1.60 -12.85
N PHE A 151 -11.95 1.76 -14.07
CA PHE A 151 -12.02 0.69 -15.07
C PHE A 151 -11.67 1.24 -16.45
N LYS A 152 -10.66 0.65 -17.09
CA LYS A 152 -10.14 1.06 -18.41
C LYS A 152 -9.80 2.55 -18.48
N GLY A 153 -9.23 3.08 -17.40
CA GLY A 153 -8.86 4.50 -17.25
C GLY A 153 -10.03 5.46 -16.97
N LYS A 154 -11.27 4.98 -16.87
CA LYS A 154 -12.44 5.79 -16.46
C LYS A 154 -12.70 5.60 -14.98
N LYS A 155 -13.01 6.69 -14.26
CA LYS A 155 -13.47 6.64 -12.87
C LYS A 155 -14.99 6.62 -12.82
N PHE A 156 -15.53 5.68 -12.05
CA PHE A 156 -16.94 5.58 -11.73
C PHE A 156 -17.11 6.08 -10.30
N HIS A 157 -17.92 7.11 -10.10
CA HIS A 157 -18.13 7.74 -8.78
C HIS A 157 -19.50 7.39 -8.21
N TRP A 158 -19.50 6.94 -6.96
CA TRP A 158 -20.69 6.81 -6.13
C TRP A 158 -20.94 8.16 -5.46
N ASN A 159 -21.81 8.96 -6.08
CA ASN A 159 -22.08 10.32 -5.64
C ASN A 159 -23.04 10.29 -4.44
N ARG A 160 -22.48 10.41 -3.23
CA ARG A 160 -23.22 10.44 -1.97
C ARG A 160 -22.51 11.32 -0.96
N ASP A 161 -23.26 12.03 -0.13
CA ASP A 161 -22.71 12.68 1.06
C ASP A 161 -22.51 11.63 2.17
N SER A 162 -21.33 11.62 2.77
CA SER A 162 -20.97 10.69 3.83
C SER A 162 -20.47 11.43 5.07
N LYS A 163 -20.90 10.99 6.25
CA LYS A 163 -20.41 11.42 7.55
C LYS A 163 -20.26 10.20 8.44
N GLY A 164 -19.19 10.15 9.22
CA GLY A 164 -18.93 9.04 10.14
C GLY A 164 -18.17 7.86 9.49
N PRO A 165 -18.22 6.67 10.11
CA PRO A 165 -17.47 5.50 9.66
C PRO A 165 -17.99 4.92 8.35
N VAL A 166 -17.08 4.70 7.40
CA VAL A 166 -17.40 4.19 6.07
C VAL A 166 -18.02 2.80 6.08
N GLY A 167 -17.69 1.95 7.05
CA GLY A 167 -18.23 0.61 7.19
C GLY A 167 -19.72 0.58 7.50
N ARG A 168 -20.23 1.59 8.22
CA ARG A 168 -21.64 1.70 8.61
C ARG A 168 -22.51 2.34 7.52
N LEU A 169 -21.92 2.81 6.42
CA LEU A 169 -22.66 3.41 5.32
C LEU A 169 -23.59 2.39 4.67
N SER A 170 -24.82 2.82 4.41
CA SER A 170 -25.76 2.02 3.64
C SER A 170 -25.30 1.87 2.19
N THR A 171 -25.62 0.76 1.54
CA THR A 171 -25.30 0.50 0.13
C THR A 171 -26.25 1.19 -0.86
N GLU A 172 -27.22 1.97 -0.37
CA GLU A 172 -28.18 2.72 -1.20
C GLU A 172 -27.49 3.59 -2.26
N GLY A 173 -28.02 3.54 -3.49
CA GLY A 173 -27.48 4.24 -4.67
C GLY A 173 -26.42 3.44 -5.44
N LEU A 174 -25.92 2.31 -4.92
CA LEU A 174 -24.99 1.46 -5.66
C LEU A 174 -25.67 0.67 -6.80
N SER A 175 -27.00 0.62 -6.85
CA SER A 175 -27.75 0.05 -7.98
C SER A 175 -27.44 0.80 -9.27
N ASP A 176 -27.59 2.12 -9.25
CA ASP A 176 -27.41 2.99 -10.42
C ASP A 176 -25.95 2.98 -10.86
N PHE A 177 -25.04 2.94 -9.88
CA PHE A 177 -23.61 2.78 -10.10
C PHE A 177 -23.28 1.48 -10.83
N LEU A 178 -23.87 0.36 -10.41
CA LEU A 178 -23.69 -0.94 -11.04
C LEU A 178 -24.30 -0.98 -12.44
N GLU A 179 -25.45 -0.35 -12.68
CA GLU A 179 -26.07 -0.25 -14.01
C GLU A 179 -25.15 0.45 -15.01
N ILE A 180 -24.58 1.60 -14.62
CA ILE A 180 -23.64 2.35 -15.48
C ILE A 180 -22.38 1.51 -15.76
N TYR A 181 -21.84 0.84 -14.74
CA TYR A 181 -20.70 -0.04 -14.93
C TYR A 181 -21.00 -1.24 -15.84
N ALA A 182 -22.19 -1.84 -15.71
CA ALA A 182 -22.62 -2.98 -16.53
C ALA A 182 -22.64 -2.64 -18.04
N LEU A 183 -22.95 -1.39 -18.39
CA LEU A 183 -22.86 -0.91 -19.77
C LEU A 183 -21.42 -0.85 -20.29
N GLU A 184 -20.47 -0.39 -19.46
CA GLU A 184 -19.06 -0.25 -19.86
C GLU A 184 -18.33 -1.60 -19.92
N ILE A 185 -18.56 -2.49 -18.96
CA ILE A 185 -17.88 -3.79 -18.89
C ILE A 185 -18.32 -4.74 -20.02
N GLY A 186 -19.56 -4.58 -20.51
CA GLY A 186 -20.12 -5.32 -21.63
C GLY A 186 -20.80 -6.64 -21.25
N SER A 187 -21.01 -7.52 -22.24
CA SER A 187 -21.95 -8.65 -22.14
C SER A 187 -21.32 -10.05 -22.28
N SER A 188 -19.98 -10.13 -22.25
CA SER A 188 -19.27 -11.42 -22.29
C SER A 188 -19.62 -12.30 -21.08
N ILE A 189 -19.31 -13.60 -21.15
CA ILE A 189 -19.52 -14.53 -20.04
C ILE A 189 -18.83 -14.04 -18.76
N ASN A 190 -17.57 -13.61 -18.87
CA ASN A 190 -16.78 -13.10 -17.75
C ASN A 190 -17.31 -11.74 -17.26
N ALA A 191 -17.80 -10.88 -18.15
CA ALA A 191 -18.43 -9.62 -17.77
C ALA A 191 -19.68 -9.85 -16.93
N LYS A 192 -20.55 -10.79 -17.35
CA LYS A 192 -21.74 -11.18 -16.58
C LYS A 192 -21.39 -11.78 -15.22
N THR A 193 -20.31 -12.55 -15.12
CA THR A 193 -19.82 -13.06 -13.82
C THR A 193 -19.42 -11.93 -12.88
N ILE A 194 -18.66 -10.93 -13.37
CA ILE A 194 -18.25 -9.78 -12.55
C ILE A 194 -19.45 -8.92 -12.14
N ILE A 195 -20.37 -8.63 -13.07
CA ILE A 195 -21.61 -7.90 -12.76
C ILE A 195 -22.36 -8.64 -11.65
N LYS A 196 -22.51 -9.98 -11.76
CA LYS A 196 -23.24 -10.75 -10.76
C LYS A 196 -22.54 -10.78 -9.40
N LEU A 197 -21.20 -10.87 -9.39
CA LEU A 197 -20.40 -10.79 -8.17
C LEU A 197 -20.65 -9.47 -7.45
N PHE A 198 -20.58 -8.35 -8.16
CA PHE A 198 -20.79 -7.02 -7.58
C PHE A 198 -22.25 -6.77 -7.19
N GLU A 199 -23.21 -7.24 -8.00
CA GLU A 199 -24.64 -7.22 -7.66
C GLU A 199 -24.89 -7.94 -6.34
N ASN A 200 -24.40 -9.18 -6.21
CA ASN A 200 -24.56 -9.96 -4.99
C ASN A 200 -23.85 -9.30 -3.79
N SER A 201 -22.68 -8.70 -4.01
CA SER A 201 -21.90 -8.08 -2.95
C SER A 201 -22.53 -6.78 -2.44
N TYR A 202 -23.00 -5.90 -3.31
CA TYR A 202 -23.38 -4.55 -2.89
C TYR A 202 -24.89 -4.30 -2.87
N LEU A 203 -25.72 -5.10 -3.55
CA LEU A 203 -27.18 -4.88 -3.59
C LEU A 203 -27.98 -5.83 -2.69
N LYS A 204 -27.32 -6.79 -2.04
CA LYS A 204 -27.97 -7.76 -1.13
C LYS A 204 -27.51 -7.64 0.32
N HIS A 205 -26.82 -6.54 0.63
CA HIS A 205 -26.26 -6.26 1.93
C HIS A 205 -26.56 -4.80 2.28
N ASP A 206 -26.90 -4.55 3.55
CA ASP A 206 -27.38 -3.25 3.97
C ASP A 206 -26.25 -2.25 4.23
N SER A 207 -25.04 -2.73 4.57
CA SER A 207 -23.89 -1.91 4.91
C SER A 207 -22.69 -2.16 4.00
N LEU A 208 -21.81 -1.16 3.88
CA LEU A 208 -20.58 -1.28 3.10
C LEU A 208 -19.61 -2.29 3.71
N ALA A 209 -19.61 -2.46 5.04
CA ALA A 209 -18.84 -3.48 5.73
C ALA A 209 -19.28 -4.89 5.31
N ASP A 210 -20.58 -5.17 5.34
CA ASP A 210 -21.12 -6.48 4.94
C ASP A 210 -20.90 -6.76 3.45
N ALA A 211 -21.09 -5.73 2.61
CA ALA A 211 -20.84 -5.84 1.17
C ALA A 211 -19.38 -6.16 0.84
N THR A 212 -18.45 -5.47 1.51
CA THR A 212 -17.00 -5.69 1.33
C THR A 212 -16.59 -7.07 1.86
N ARG A 213 -17.15 -7.50 2.99
CA ARG A 213 -16.91 -8.82 3.57
C ARG A 213 -17.36 -9.92 2.61
N TYR A 214 -18.56 -9.80 2.04
CA TYR A 214 -19.07 -10.74 1.05
C TYR A 214 -18.16 -10.79 -0.19
N LEU A 215 -17.79 -9.64 -0.76
CA LEU A 215 -16.90 -9.58 -1.93
C LEU A 215 -15.57 -10.30 -1.67
N ALA A 216 -14.92 -10.00 -0.54
CA ALA A 216 -13.64 -10.60 -0.20
C ALA A 216 -13.77 -12.12 0.07
N ASN A 217 -14.90 -12.56 0.65
CA ASN A 217 -15.20 -13.98 0.84
C ASN A 217 -15.39 -14.71 -0.50
N GLU A 218 -16.12 -14.12 -1.46
CA GLU A 218 -16.29 -14.73 -2.78
C GLU A 218 -14.96 -14.84 -3.55
N LEU A 219 -14.07 -13.86 -3.39
CA LEU A 219 -12.78 -13.86 -4.09
C LEU A 219 -11.74 -14.80 -3.46
N PHE A 220 -11.76 -14.96 -2.12
CA PHE A 220 -10.65 -15.60 -1.39
C PHE A 220 -11.06 -16.57 -0.27
N GLY A 221 -12.36 -16.73 0.01
CA GLY A 221 -12.87 -17.63 1.04
C GLY A 221 -12.50 -19.08 0.77
N ALA A 222 -12.46 -19.51 -0.50
CA ALA A 222 -11.96 -20.85 -0.86
C ALA A 222 -10.50 -21.09 -0.45
N SER A 223 -9.71 -20.03 -0.28
CA SER A 223 -8.32 -20.06 0.18
C SER A 223 -8.18 -19.85 1.69
N GLY A 224 -9.29 -19.88 2.44
CA GLY A 224 -9.27 -19.81 3.90
C GLY A 224 -9.11 -18.42 4.49
N LEU A 225 -9.30 -17.36 3.69
CA LEU A 225 -9.22 -15.99 4.21
C LEU A 225 -10.23 -15.76 5.34
N VAL A 226 -9.79 -15.14 6.43
CA VAL A 226 -10.65 -14.63 7.49
C VAL A 226 -10.69 -13.11 7.40
N ILE A 227 -11.80 -12.58 6.91
CA ILE A 227 -12.12 -11.15 6.94
C ILE A 227 -12.63 -10.75 8.33
N LEU A 228 -12.08 -9.68 8.89
CA LEU A 228 -12.42 -9.14 10.20
C LEU A 228 -12.90 -7.69 10.08
N ASP A 229 -14.08 -7.43 10.63
CA ASP A 229 -14.51 -6.09 11.02
C ASP A 229 -14.17 -5.86 12.50
N ALA A 230 -13.38 -4.84 12.81
CA ALA A 230 -12.97 -4.57 14.19
C ALA A 230 -13.82 -3.49 14.88
N ASP A 231 -14.83 -2.94 14.21
CA ASP A 231 -15.84 -2.07 14.83
C ASP A 231 -16.85 -2.89 15.64
N ASP A 232 -16.36 -3.60 16.68
CA ASP A 232 -17.14 -4.48 17.54
C ASP A 232 -16.89 -4.18 19.02
N GLN A 233 -17.98 -4.05 19.78
CA GLN A 233 -17.94 -3.72 21.20
C GLN A 233 -17.13 -4.74 22.02
N ASN A 234 -17.28 -6.04 21.78
CA ASN A 234 -16.60 -7.08 22.55
C ASN A 234 -15.10 -7.10 22.25
N LEU A 235 -14.71 -6.87 20.98
CA LEU A 235 -13.32 -6.72 20.60
C LEU A 235 -12.67 -5.50 21.27
N LYS A 236 -13.38 -4.36 21.33
CA LYS A 236 -12.83 -3.15 21.96
C LYS A 236 -12.68 -3.24 23.48
N ARG A 237 -13.37 -4.17 24.16
CA ARG A 237 -13.18 -4.38 25.60
C ARG A 237 -11.72 -4.70 25.96
N SER A 238 -11.02 -5.52 25.17
CA SER A 238 -9.60 -5.80 25.41
C SER A 238 -8.69 -4.60 25.12
N PHE A 239 -9.20 -3.57 24.45
CA PHE A 239 -8.44 -2.37 24.11
C PHE A 239 -8.61 -1.22 25.12
N ILE A 240 -9.59 -1.32 26.03
CA ILE A 240 -9.88 -0.31 27.08
C ILE A 240 -8.60 0.17 27.81
N PRO A 241 -7.68 -0.69 28.28
CA PRO A 241 -6.50 -0.22 29.00
C PRO A 241 -5.61 0.71 28.17
N TYR A 242 -5.52 0.48 26.86
CA TYR A 242 -4.70 1.26 25.95
C TYR A 242 -5.37 2.59 25.56
N VAL A 243 -6.69 2.58 25.38
CA VAL A 243 -7.48 3.81 25.17
C VAL A 243 -7.37 4.71 26.40
N LYS A 244 -7.48 4.12 27.60
CA LYS A 244 -7.32 4.84 28.87
C LYS A 244 -5.92 5.46 29.01
N GLU A 245 -4.87 4.69 28.69
CA GLU A 245 -3.50 5.20 28.71
C GLU A 245 -3.31 6.36 27.72
N GLU A 246 -3.87 6.28 26.51
CA GLU A 246 -3.80 7.37 25.55
C GLU A 246 -4.51 8.63 26.05
N LEU A 247 -5.74 8.50 26.55
CA LEU A 247 -6.52 9.63 27.06
C LEU A 247 -5.78 10.36 28.20
N LEU A 248 -5.20 9.62 29.14
CA LEU A 248 -4.60 10.18 30.36
C LEU A 248 -3.13 10.57 30.22
N ARG A 249 -2.36 9.85 29.39
CA ARG A 249 -0.90 9.96 29.34
C ARG A 249 -0.35 10.35 27.98
N GLN A 250 -1.14 10.21 26.92
CA GLN A 250 -0.78 10.60 25.55
C GLN A 250 0.55 9.95 25.13
N SER A 251 0.71 8.68 25.49
CA SER A 251 1.98 7.97 25.38
C SER A 251 2.41 7.78 23.92
N SER A 252 1.44 7.64 23.01
CA SER A 252 1.70 7.55 21.57
C SER A 252 2.28 8.85 21.01
N PHE A 253 1.79 10.02 21.45
CA PHE A 253 2.30 11.32 21.02
C PHE A 253 3.80 11.46 21.27
N LYS A 254 4.22 11.19 22.51
CA LYS A 254 5.61 11.31 22.95
C LYS A 254 6.50 10.31 22.20
N ALA A 255 6.13 9.04 22.20
CA ALA A 255 6.94 7.97 21.64
C ALA A 255 7.12 8.10 20.11
N VAL A 256 6.05 8.45 19.38
CA VAL A 256 6.11 8.61 17.92
C VAL A 256 6.87 9.87 17.55
N THR A 257 6.68 11.00 18.26
CA THR A 257 7.44 12.23 18.02
C THR A 257 8.95 12.01 18.16
N GLU A 258 9.39 11.30 19.19
CA GLU A 258 10.80 10.92 19.37
C GLU A 258 11.35 10.03 18.24
N THR A 259 10.49 9.23 17.62
CA THR A 259 10.87 8.35 16.50
C THR A 259 10.98 9.12 15.20
N ILE A 260 10.04 10.04 14.95
CA ILE A 260 10.04 10.92 13.78
C ILE A 260 11.33 11.76 13.72
N GLU A 261 11.84 12.24 14.84
CA GLU A 261 13.12 12.97 14.89
C GLU A 261 14.31 12.12 14.40
N LYS A 262 14.26 10.79 14.60
CA LYS A 262 15.28 9.85 14.08
C LYS A 262 15.10 9.56 12.59
N LEU A 263 13.91 9.84 12.05
CA LEU A 263 13.53 9.67 10.65
C LEU A 263 13.59 10.99 9.85
N LYS A 264 14.17 12.07 10.38
CA LYS A 264 14.21 13.41 9.75
C LYS A 264 14.77 13.45 8.33
N ASP A 265 15.62 12.50 7.96
CA ASP A 265 16.22 12.39 6.62
C ASP A 265 15.27 11.71 5.61
N TYR A 266 14.14 11.19 6.10
CA TYR A 266 13.08 10.57 5.33
C TYR A 266 11.79 11.39 5.39
N PHE A 267 10.89 11.15 4.45
CA PHE A 267 9.56 11.74 4.49
C PHE A 267 8.73 11.09 5.60
N VAL A 268 8.27 11.90 6.55
CA VAL A 268 7.37 11.48 7.63
C VAL A 268 5.99 11.19 7.04
N GLN A 269 5.50 9.97 7.25
CA GLN A 269 4.26 9.49 6.67
C GLN A 269 3.05 9.90 7.51
N VAL A 270 3.18 9.88 8.84
CA VAL A 270 2.11 10.27 9.77
C VAL A 270 2.68 11.12 10.91
N ASN A 271 1.95 12.15 11.31
CA ASN A 271 2.29 12.95 12.49
C ASN A 271 1.35 12.62 13.65
N PRO A 272 1.87 12.38 14.86
CA PRO A 272 1.03 12.11 16.01
C PRO A 272 0.31 13.36 16.50
N ARG A 273 -0.81 13.13 17.16
CA ARG A 273 -1.57 14.15 17.89
C ARG A 273 -1.48 13.86 19.37
N GLU A 274 -1.87 14.81 20.21
CA GLU A 274 -1.88 14.59 21.66
C GLU A 274 -2.81 13.42 22.04
N ILE A 275 -4.01 13.37 21.43
CA ILE A 275 -4.91 12.23 21.53
C ILE A 275 -5.15 11.64 20.14
N ASN A 276 -4.79 10.37 19.97
CA ASN A 276 -4.86 9.62 18.71
C ASN A 276 -6.13 8.76 18.59
N LEU A 277 -7.22 9.27 19.16
CA LEU A 277 -8.55 8.65 19.21
C LEU A 277 -9.61 9.58 18.62
N PHE A 278 -10.61 8.98 18.01
CA PHE A 278 -11.86 9.60 17.60
C PHE A 278 -12.99 9.11 18.49
N TYR A 279 -13.97 9.99 18.72
CA TYR A 279 -15.30 9.62 19.16
C TYR A 279 -16.14 9.25 17.94
N ILE A 280 -16.80 8.09 17.98
CA ILE A 280 -17.56 7.55 16.85
C ILE A 280 -19.01 7.23 17.22
N GLU A 281 -19.92 7.58 16.30
CA GLU A 281 -21.33 7.19 16.22
C GLU A 281 -21.66 6.91 14.74
N ASP A 282 -22.88 6.47 14.44
CA ASP A 282 -23.24 6.04 13.07
C ASP A 282 -23.01 7.11 11.98
N ASN A 283 -23.21 8.39 12.31
CA ASN A 283 -23.04 9.51 11.37
C ASN A 283 -21.98 10.52 11.84
N LEU A 284 -21.09 10.12 12.75
CA LEU A 284 -20.10 11.01 13.35
C LEU A 284 -18.80 10.24 13.60
N ARG A 285 -17.67 10.78 13.13
CA ARG A 285 -16.36 10.37 13.60
C ARG A 285 -15.50 11.61 13.73
N GLU A 286 -15.33 12.06 14.96
CA GLU A 286 -14.66 13.32 15.24
C GLU A 286 -13.60 13.15 16.32
N ARG A 287 -12.59 13.99 16.26
CA ARG A 287 -11.40 13.86 17.08
C ARG A 287 -11.71 14.16 18.53
N ILE A 288 -11.10 13.42 19.45
CA ILE A 288 -11.09 13.78 20.86
C ILE A 288 -9.90 14.73 21.09
N ILE A 289 -10.15 15.87 21.72
CA ILE A 289 -9.13 16.88 22.06
C ILE A 289 -9.25 17.17 23.56
N LEU A 290 -8.13 17.35 24.26
CA LEU A 290 -8.12 17.77 25.66
C LEU A 290 -7.83 19.27 25.72
N ASP A 291 -8.75 20.06 26.29
CA ASP A 291 -8.62 21.52 26.43
C ASP A 291 -9.11 21.95 27.81
N ASN A 292 -8.25 22.60 28.60
CA ASN A 292 -8.52 23.03 29.99
C ASN A 292 -9.14 21.91 30.86
N GLU A 293 -8.52 20.72 30.85
CA GLU A 293 -8.96 19.52 31.59
C GLU A 293 -10.31 18.93 31.16
N ILE A 294 -10.88 19.40 30.05
CA ILE A 294 -12.12 18.89 29.45
C ILE A 294 -11.81 18.20 28.12
N TYR A 295 -12.31 16.98 27.96
CA TYR A 295 -12.24 16.24 26.71
C TYR A 295 -13.40 16.68 25.80
N LYS A 296 -13.07 17.21 24.62
CA LYS A 296 -14.03 17.71 23.65
C LYS A 296 -14.02 16.84 22.40
N VAL A 297 -15.21 16.50 21.92
CA VAL A 297 -15.35 15.94 20.57
C VAL A 297 -15.37 17.10 19.59
N ASN A 298 -14.30 17.23 18.82
CA ASN A 298 -14.04 18.35 17.95
C ASN A 298 -15.21 18.65 17.00
N HIS A 299 -15.45 19.94 16.73
CA HIS A 299 -16.59 20.43 15.92
C HIS A 299 -17.99 20.06 16.43
N THR A 300 -18.13 19.58 17.66
CA THR A 300 -19.44 19.28 18.27
C THR A 300 -19.61 20.01 19.60
N LYS A 301 -20.76 19.81 20.25
CA LYS A 301 -21.04 20.29 21.61
C LYS A 301 -20.79 19.21 22.68
N ILE A 302 -20.26 18.06 22.29
CA ILE A 302 -20.05 16.92 23.19
C ILE A 302 -18.74 17.16 23.95
N GLU A 303 -18.85 17.18 25.27
CA GLU A 303 -17.74 17.40 26.19
C GLU A 303 -17.85 16.41 27.36
N PHE A 304 -16.71 16.03 27.90
CA PHE A 304 -16.59 15.12 29.03
C PHE A 304 -15.51 15.61 29.99
N THR A 305 -15.76 15.52 31.29
CA THR A 305 -14.71 15.47 32.30
C THR A 305 -13.93 14.15 32.20
N GLU A 306 -12.77 14.06 32.84
CA GLU A 306 -11.99 12.82 32.92
C GLU A 306 -12.83 11.63 33.44
N SER A 307 -13.56 11.84 34.53
CA SER A 307 -14.41 10.78 35.11
C SER A 307 -15.50 10.32 34.15
N GLU A 308 -16.10 11.23 33.39
CA GLU A 308 -17.18 10.93 32.44
C GLU A 308 -16.66 10.17 31.22
N ILE A 309 -15.53 10.59 30.62
CA ILE A 309 -14.99 9.91 29.45
C ILE A 309 -14.47 8.51 29.80
N LEU A 310 -13.90 8.33 30.99
CA LEU A 310 -13.46 7.03 31.48
C LEU A 310 -14.66 6.12 31.79
N ALA A 311 -15.73 6.65 32.39
CA ALA A 311 -16.95 5.87 32.59
C ALA A 311 -17.56 5.43 31.25
N LEU A 312 -17.56 6.33 30.25
CA LEU A 312 -18.02 6.02 28.90
C LEU A 312 -17.17 4.96 28.21
N LEU A 313 -15.84 5.00 28.39
CA LEU A 313 -14.94 3.99 27.85
C LEU A 313 -15.24 2.59 28.40
N GLU A 314 -15.53 2.48 29.69
CA GLU A 314 -15.85 1.19 30.32
C GLU A 314 -17.23 0.66 29.89
N SER A 315 -18.22 1.55 29.74
CA SER A 315 -19.59 1.17 29.36
C SER A 315 -19.75 0.95 27.85
N ASN A 316 -19.09 1.76 27.03
CA ASN A 316 -19.28 1.87 25.58
C ASN A 316 -17.94 2.01 24.83
N PRO A 317 -17.04 1.01 24.92
CA PRO A 317 -15.74 1.08 24.27
C PRO A 317 -15.85 1.20 22.73
N GLU A 318 -16.95 0.71 22.12
CA GLU A 318 -17.26 0.87 20.69
C GLU A 318 -17.24 2.32 20.20
N LYS A 319 -17.44 3.30 21.10
CA LYS A 319 -17.43 4.73 20.75
C LYS A 319 -16.04 5.33 20.62
N PHE A 320 -14.98 4.58 20.88
CA PHE A 320 -13.60 5.03 20.75
C PHE A 320 -12.97 4.36 19.53
N SER A 321 -12.72 5.14 18.48
CA SER A 321 -12.10 4.66 17.24
C SER A 321 -10.64 5.11 17.18
N PRO A 322 -9.68 4.18 17.04
CA PRO A 322 -8.28 4.55 16.89
C PRO A 322 -8.01 5.23 15.55
N ASN A 323 -7.09 6.20 15.52
CA ASN A 323 -6.56 6.74 14.27
C ASN A 323 -5.45 5.81 13.70
N VAL A 324 -4.77 6.26 12.64
CA VAL A 324 -3.68 5.54 11.98
C VAL A 324 -2.52 5.11 12.91
N ILE A 325 -2.29 5.79 14.04
CA ILE A 325 -1.25 5.45 15.04
C ILE A 325 -1.72 4.38 16.02
N MET A 326 -2.95 4.48 16.52
CA MET A 326 -3.47 3.52 17.50
C MET A 326 -4.07 2.28 16.87
N ARG A 327 -4.51 2.32 15.61
CA ARG A 327 -5.11 1.18 14.91
C ARG A 327 -4.15 -0.01 14.79
N PRO A 328 -2.85 0.18 14.49
CA PRO A 328 -1.83 -0.87 14.58
C PRO A 328 -1.80 -1.54 15.95
N LEU A 329 -1.80 -0.75 17.03
CA LEU A 329 -1.80 -1.32 18.38
C LEU A 329 -3.09 -2.11 18.63
N TYR A 330 -4.24 -1.58 18.24
CA TYR A 330 -5.52 -2.27 18.40
C TYR A 330 -5.51 -3.65 17.71
N GLN A 331 -5.03 -3.72 16.47
CA GLN A 331 -4.86 -4.98 15.74
C GLN A 331 -3.99 -5.97 16.52
N GLU A 332 -2.83 -5.53 17.02
CA GLU A 332 -1.89 -6.42 17.71
C GLU A 332 -2.35 -6.87 19.10
N VAL A 333 -3.29 -6.13 19.72
CA VAL A 333 -3.95 -6.49 20.98
C VAL A 333 -5.02 -7.56 20.77
N ILE A 334 -5.81 -7.48 19.70
CA ILE A 334 -6.91 -8.42 19.47
C ILE A 334 -6.52 -9.64 18.62
N LEU A 335 -5.42 -9.56 17.86
CA LEU A 335 -4.91 -10.65 17.04
C LEU A 335 -3.58 -11.21 17.57
N PRO A 336 -3.39 -12.54 17.59
CA PRO A 336 -2.08 -13.17 17.78
C PRO A 336 -1.25 -13.05 16.49
N ASN A 337 -1.08 -11.83 15.98
CA ASN A 337 -0.45 -11.54 14.70
C ASN A 337 1.08 -11.63 14.78
N LEU A 338 1.67 -12.28 13.79
CA LEU A 338 3.12 -12.41 13.63
C LEU A 338 3.67 -11.37 12.66
N CYS A 339 2.92 -11.12 11.59
CA CYS A 339 3.38 -10.28 10.50
C CYS A 339 2.24 -9.42 9.96
N TYR A 340 2.54 -8.12 9.79
CA TYR A 340 1.69 -7.21 9.05
C TYR A 340 2.24 -7.01 7.64
N ILE A 341 1.39 -7.25 6.64
CA ILE A 341 1.69 -7.08 5.22
C ILE A 341 1.04 -5.79 4.72
N GLY A 342 1.86 -4.84 4.29
CA GLY A 342 1.43 -3.52 3.85
C GLY A 342 2.10 -3.06 2.56
N GLY A 343 1.57 -2.01 1.95
CA GLY A 343 2.26 -1.24 0.92
C GLY A 343 3.33 -0.31 1.49
N GLY A 344 4.13 0.32 0.64
CA GLY A 344 5.26 1.15 1.08
C GLY A 344 4.90 2.29 2.04
N GLY A 345 3.74 2.93 1.85
CA GLY A 345 3.25 3.96 2.78
C GLY A 345 2.84 3.37 4.13
N GLU A 346 2.27 2.17 4.14
CA GLU A 346 1.90 1.51 5.40
C GLU A 346 3.14 1.09 6.18
N ILE A 347 4.08 0.41 5.53
CA ILE A 347 5.34 0.01 6.18
C ILE A 347 6.10 1.24 6.68
N ALA A 348 6.12 2.35 5.92
CA ALA A 348 6.73 3.60 6.37
C ALA A 348 6.16 4.10 7.70
N TYR A 349 4.83 4.23 7.84
CA TYR A 349 4.27 4.70 9.10
C TYR A 349 4.42 3.65 10.21
N TRP A 350 4.41 2.35 9.92
CA TRP A 350 4.65 1.33 10.96
C TRP A 350 6.04 1.47 11.59
N LEU A 351 7.07 1.82 10.80
CA LEU A 351 8.42 2.10 11.31
C LEU A 351 8.44 3.28 12.31
N GLU A 352 7.50 4.23 12.19
CA GLU A 352 7.34 5.35 13.13
C GLU A 352 6.78 4.90 14.49
N LEU A 353 6.23 3.68 14.61
CA LEU A 353 5.49 3.21 15.79
C LEU A 353 6.29 2.29 16.72
N LYS A 354 7.53 1.92 16.37
CA LYS A 354 8.27 0.89 17.13
C LYS A 354 8.45 1.22 18.61
N SER A 355 8.73 2.49 18.93
CA SER A 355 8.86 2.96 20.32
C SER A 355 7.51 2.97 21.06
N PHE A 356 6.42 3.30 20.36
CA PHE A 356 5.08 3.30 20.93
C PHE A 356 4.63 1.89 21.32
N PHE A 357 4.93 0.89 20.48
CA PHE A 357 4.69 -0.51 20.86
C PHE A 357 5.51 -0.95 22.08
N ALA A 358 6.76 -0.48 22.19
CA ALA A 358 7.59 -0.74 23.35
C ALA A 358 7.00 -0.13 24.64
N SER A 359 6.47 1.10 24.57
CA SER A 359 5.81 1.72 25.73
C SER A 359 4.49 1.02 26.10
N ALA A 360 3.75 0.54 25.11
CA ALA A 360 2.54 -0.26 25.29
C ALA A 360 2.80 -1.71 25.74
N LYS A 361 4.06 -2.18 25.73
CA LYS A 361 4.47 -3.56 26.05
C LYS A 361 3.74 -4.61 25.20
N VAL A 362 3.48 -4.29 23.95
CA VAL A 362 2.89 -5.20 22.95
C VAL A 362 3.96 -5.57 21.95
N THR A 363 4.07 -6.87 21.64
CA THR A 363 5.00 -7.38 20.62
C THR A 363 4.77 -6.66 19.30
N PHE A 364 5.84 -6.08 18.76
CA PHE A 364 5.82 -5.45 17.44
C PHE A 364 5.87 -6.55 16.36
N PRO A 365 4.98 -6.54 15.36
CA PRO A 365 4.95 -7.58 14.34
C PRO A 365 6.14 -7.45 13.38
N ILE A 366 6.44 -8.54 12.67
CA ILE A 366 7.28 -8.47 11.47
C ILE A 366 6.54 -7.62 10.44
N LEU A 367 7.23 -6.64 9.87
CA LEU A 367 6.69 -5.84 8.77
C LEU A 367 7.10 -6.51 7.46
N LEU A 368 6.16 -6.69 6.53
CA LEU A 368 6.47 -7.22 5.21
C LEU A 368 5.85 -6.33 4.14
N LEU A 369 6.69 -5.83 3.23
CA LEU A 369 6.22 -5.17 2.03
C LEU A 369 5.52 -6.21 1.16
N ARG A 370 4.23 -6.00 0.87
CA ARG A 370 3.45 -6.88 0.00
C ARG A 370 4.15 -7.14 -1.33
N ASN A 371 3.83 -8.27 -1.96
CA ASN A 371 4.25 -8.45 -3.34
C ASN A 371 3.67 -7.35 -4.25
N SER A 372 4.47 -6.93 -5.21
CA SER A 372 4.02 -6.03 -6.29
C SER A 372 4.10 -6.75 -7.62
N ALA A 373 3.10 -6.55 -8.47
CA ALA A 373 3.03 -7.28 -9.73
C ALA A 373 2.47 -6.47 -10.89
N LEU A 374 3.03 -6.74 -12.07
CA LEU A 374 2.58 -6.21 -13.36
C LEU A 374 1.94 -7.37 -14.13
N LEU A 375 0.67 -7.22 -14.48
CA LEU A 375 -0.03 -8.19 -15.34
C LEU A 375 0.18 -7.78 -16.80
N THR A 376 0.63 -8.72 -17.60
CA THR A 376 0.92 -8.52 -19.04
C THR A 376 0.32 -9.65 -19.86
N THR A 377 0.10 -9.41 -21.14
CA THR A 377 -0.33 -10.42 -22.11
C THR A 377 0.85 -10.94 -22.91
N GLU A 378 0.74 -12.16 -23.45
CA GLU A 378 1.70 -12.68 -24.43
C GLU A 378 1.91 -11.73 -25.63
N LYS A 379 0.87 -10.99 -26.03
CA LYS A 379 0.95 -10.00 -27.12
C LYS A 379 1.83 -8.81 -26.74
N GLN A 380 1.68 -8.29 -25.52
CA GLN A 380 2.50 -7.18 -25.02
C GLN A 380 3.97 -7.61 -24.89
N ASN A 381 4.23 -8.82 -24.38
CA ASN A 381 5.58 -9.36 -24.32
C ASN A 381 6.23 -9.50 -25.70
N LYS A 382 5.49 -10.04 -26.68
CA LYS A 382 5.96 -10.10 -28.08
C LYS A 382 6.18 -8.71 -28.70
N LYS A 383 5.38 -7.71 -28.31
CA LYS A 383 5.56 -6.31 -28.74
C LYS A 383 6.84 -5.73 -28.13
N ALA A 384 7.11 -5.97 -26.86
CA ALA A 384 8.36 -5.60 -26.20
C ALA A 384 9.58 -6.26 -26.84
N ASP A 385 9.53 -7.58 -27.10
CA ASP A 385 10.60 -8.33 -27.77
C ASP A 385 10.90 -7.76 -29.17
N LYS A 386 9.86 -7.46 -29.97
CA LYS A 386 10.02 -6.85 -31.30
C LYS A 386 10.60 -5.43 -31.26
N LEU A 387 10.40 -4.71 -30.16
CA LEU A 387 10.95 -3.38 -29.92
C LEU A 387 12.32 -3.44 -29.21
N ASN A 388 12.88 -4.65 -29.01
CA ASN A 388 14.14 -4.89 -28.29
C ASN A 388 14.18 -4.24 -26.89
N LEU A 389 13.06 -4.29 -26.17
CA LEU A 389 12.93 -3.73 -24.83
C LEU A 389 13.12 -4.81 -23.75
N SER A 390 13.90 -4.49 -22.73
CA SER A 390 13.93 -5.24 -21.46
C SER A 390 12.84 -4.74 -20.51
N TRP A 391 12.57 -5.51 -19.44
CA TRP A 391 11.71 -5.02 -18.36
C TRP A 391 12.31 -3.81 -17.64
N SER A 392 13.63 -3.78 -17.45
CA SER A 392 14.33 -2.61 -16.91
C SER A 392 14.10 -1.37 -17.78
N ASP A 393 13.98 -1.56 -19.10
CA ASP A 393 13.61 -0.47 -20.00
C ASP A 393 12.20 0.04 -19.69
N LEU A 394 11.22 -0.86 -19.62
CA LEU A 394 9.80 -0.54 -19.43
C LEU A 394 9.46 0.07 -18.07
N PHE A 395 10.17 -0.32 -17.00
CA PHE A 395 9.98 0.26 -15.66
C PHE A 395 10.62 1.65 -15.49
N SER A 396 11.52 2.05 -16.39
CA SER A 396 12.16 3.36 -16.31
C SER A 396 11.21 4.50 -16.67
N LYS A 397 11.48 5.71 -16.15
CA LYS A 397 10.71 6.92 -16.52
C LYS A 397 10.68 7.09 -18.03
N GLN A 398 9.52 7.41 -18.60
CA GLN A 398 9.31 7.50 -20.05
C GLN A 398 10.32 8.41 -20.76
N ALA A 399 10.64 9.57 -20.18
CA ALA A 399 11.64 10.47 -20.74
C ALA A 399 13.04 9.83 -20.82
N THR A 400 13.43 9.08 -19.80
CA THR A 400 14.69 8.31 -19.75
C THR A 400 14.68 7.17 -20.76
N LEU A 401 13.58 6.43 -20.84
CA LEU A 401 13.39 5.35 -21.82
C LEU A 401 13.56 5.89 -23.25
N VAL A 402 12.80 6.93 -23.60
CA VAL A 402 12.83 7.54 -24.93
C VAL A 402 14.24 8.06 -25.25
N ASN A 403 14.92 8.73 -24.32
CA ASN A 403 16.29 9.20 -24.52
C ASN A 403 17.26 8.05 -24.81
N ARG A 404 17.24 7.00 -23.96
CA ARG A 404 18.13 5.84 -24.08
C ARG A 404 17.91 5.08 -25.38
N ILE A 405 16.64 4.85 -25.76
CA ILE A 405 16.35 4.18 -27.02
C ILE A 405 16.75 5.04 -28.21
N THR A 406 16.53 6.36 -28.16
CA THR A 406 17.00 7.27 -29.22
C THR A 406 18.52 7.18 -29.40
N GLN A 407 19.28 7.12 -28.30
CA GLN A 407 20.73 6.94 -28.37
C GLN A 407 21.11 5.57 -28.96
N LYS A 408 20.41 4.49 -28.60
CA LYS A 408 20.65 3.13 -29.15
C LYS A 408 20.33 3.03 -30.64
N LEU A 409 19.30 3.72 -31.12
CA LEU A 409 18.87 3.71 -32.52
C LEU A 409 19.72 4.62 -33.41
N SER A 410 20.38 5.63 -32.83
CA SER A 410 21.16 6.59 -33.60
C SER A 410 22.44 5.96 -34.13
N ASP A 411 22.73 6.22 -35.40
CA ASP A 411 23.90 5.68 -36.11
C ASP A 411 25.24 6.23 -35.58
N PHE A 412 25.19 7.23 -34.70
CA PHE A 412 26.32 7.94 -34.13
C PHE A 412 26.00 8.38 -32.69
N PRO A 413 27.02 8.57 -31.83
CA PRO A 413 26.80 8.99 -30.44
C PRO A 413 26.18 10.39 -30.36
N ILE A 414 25.11 10.52 -29.57
CA ILE A 414 24.54 11.81 -29.18
C ILE A 414 25.20 12.26 -27.88
N ASP A 415 26.50 12.54 -27.96
CA ASP A 415 27.33 12.90 -26.82
C ASP A 415 28.40 13.89 -27.27
N PHE A 416 28.40 15.08 -26.69
CA PHE A 416 29.36 16.15 -26.96
C PHE A 416 30.43 16.25 -25.85
N THR A 417 30.61 15.23 -25.03
CA THR A 417 31.59 15.23 -23.92
C THR A 417 33.00 15.57 -24.40
N GLU A 418 33.49 14.94 -25.48
CA GLU A 418 34.81 15.25 -26.04
C GLU A 418 34.94 16.72 -26.49
N GLN A 419 33.90 17.26 -27.12
CA GLN A 419 33.87 18.65 -27.59
C GLN A 419 33.81 19.64 -26.42
N LYS A 420 33.08 19.30 -25.36
CA LYS A 420 33.01 20.09 -24.11
C LYS A 420 34.37 20.08 -23.40
N GLU A 421 35.05 18.94 -23.34
CA GLU A 421 36.39 18.84 -22.76
C GLU A 421 37.43 19.62 -23.56
N ALA A 422 37.39 19.54 -24.89
CA ALA A 422 38.26 20.33 -25.76
C ALA A 422 38.05 21.84 -25.56
N LEU A 423 36.78 22.27 -25.47
CA LEU A 423 36.42 23.66 -25.18
C LEU A 423 36.94 24.11 -23.81
N ARG A 424 36.75 23.28 -22.78
CA ARG A 424 37.24 23.57 -21.43
C ARG A 424 38.75 23.76 -21.40
N LYS A 425 39.52 22.86 -22.01
CA LYS A 425 40.99 22.99 -22.12
C LYS A 425 41.40 24.29 -22.82
N GLN A 426 40.68 24.70 -23.86
CA GLN A 426 40.93 25.97 -24.53
C GLN A 426 40.71 27.17 -23.59
N PHE A 427 39.68 27.13 -22.75
CA PHE A 427 39.42 28.18 -21.76
C PHE A 427 40.39 28.16 -20.59
N GLU A 428 40.90 27.01 -20.17
CA GLU A 428 41.96 26.90 -19.16
C GLU A 428 43.20 27.69 -19.63
N THR A 429 43.62 27.53 -20.89
CA THR A 429 44.73 28.33 -21.46
C THR A 429 44.41 29.83 -21.54
N LEU A 430 43.17 30.21 -21.85
CA LEU A 430 42.76 31.62 -21.88
C LEU A 430 42.70 32.25 -20.49
N LEU A 431 42.35 31.46 -19.47
CA LEU A 431 42.34 31.89 -18.07
C LEU A 431 43.75 32.13 -17.55
N GLU A 432 44.72 31.28 -17.90
CA GLU A 432 46.14 31.50 -17.59
C GLU A 432 46.64 32.83 -18.18
N LEU A 433 46.32 33.13 -19.44
CA LEU A 433 46.66 34.41 -20.07
C LEU A 433 45.94 35.60 -19.41
N ALA A 434 44.68 35.42 -19.01
CA ALA A 434 43.90 36.46 -18.36
C ALA A 434 44.40 36.81 -16.95
N ASP A 435 45.07 35.88 -16.26
CA ASP A 435 45.66 36.08 -14.94
C ASP A 435 46.86 37.05 -14.97
N HIS A 436 47.45 37.26 -16.15
CA HIS A 436 48.52 38.23 -16.39
C HIS A 436 48.01 39.66 -16.69
N THR A 437 46.71 39.92 -16.58
CA THR A 437 46.11 41.24 -16.88
C THR A 437 45.03 41.64 -15.84
N ASP A 438 44.19 42.64 -16.14
CA ASP A 438 43.21 43.18 -15.19
C ASP A 438 42.12 42.17 -14.80
N LYS A 439 41.69 42.22 -13.52
CA LYS A 439 40.68 41.31 -12.96
C LYS A 439 39.34 41.32 -13.70
N SER A 440 38.98 42.43 -14.35
CA SER A 440 37.77 42.52 -15.17
C SER A 440 37.81 41.60 -16.40
N PHE A 441 39.00 41.38 -16.98
CA PHE A 441 39.19 40.49 -18.13
C PHE A 441 39.04 39.02 -17.74
N LEU A 442 39.52 38.62 -16.55
CA LEU A 442 39.29 37.29 -15.99
C LEU A 442 37.78 36.97 -15.87
N GLY A 443 36.99 37.94 -15.42
CA GLY A 443 35.53 37.82 -15.36
C GLY A 443 34.89 37.61 -16.73
N ALA A 444 35.38 38.33 -17.76
CA ALA A 444 34.90 38.21 -19.13
C ALA A 444 35.22 36.83 -19.74
N VAL A 445 36.42 36.28 -19.50
CA VAL A 445 36.81 34.94 -19.98
C VAL A 445 35.94 33.85 -19.36
N LYS A 446 35.73 33.87 -18.04
CA LYS A 446 34.84 32.92 -17.35
C LYS A 446 33.40 33.01 -17.85
N ALA A 447 32.89 34.22 -18.05
CA ALA A 447 31.55 34.40 -18.59
C ALA A 447 31.41 33.79 -20.00
N GLN A 448 32.46 33.92 -20.83
CA GLN A 448 32.47 33.36 -22.17
C GLN A 448 32.61 31.83 -22.18
N GLU A 449 33.40 31.25 -21.26
CA GLU A 449 33.47 29.80 -21.05
C GLU A 449 32.10 29.23 -20.74
N VAL A 450 31.43 29.77 -19.72
CA VAL A 450 30.09 29.33 -19.31
C VAL A 450 29.10 29.46 -20.48
N LYS A 451 29.15 30.56 -21.24
CA LYS A 451 28.26 30.79 -22.38
C LYS A 451 28.48 29.77 -23.50
N GLN A 452 29.72 29.46 -23.85
CA GLN A 452 30.03 28.51 -24.93
C GLN A 452 29.75 27.07 -24.54
N THR A 453 30.06 26.67 -23.29
CA THR A 453 29.71 25.35 -22.77
C THR A 453 28.20 25.12 -22.78
N LYS A 454 27.41 26.12 -22.32
CA LYS A 454 25.94 26.08 -22.45
C LYS A 454 25.47 26.02 -23.91
N GLY A 455 26.21 26.64 -24.83
CA GLY A 455 25.98 26.54 -26.27
C GLY A 455 26.11 25.10 -26.77
N LEU A 456 27.17 24.39 -26.40
CA LEU A 456 27.36 22.97 -26.74
C LEU A 456 26.29 22.07 -26.12
N GLU A 457 25.94 22.27 -24.85
CA GLU A 457 24.84 21.55 -24.20
C GLU A 457 23.50 21.77 -24.93
N THR A 458 23.25 22.99 -25.41
CA THR A 458 22.04 23.31 -26.17
C THR A 458 22.04 22.60 -27.53
N LEU A 459 23.18 22.55 -28.21
CA LEU A 459 23.31 21.83 -29.48
C LEU A 459 23.14 20.32 -29.32
N GLU A 460 23.73 19.72 -28.29
CA GLU A 460 23.56 18.31 -27.94
C GLU A 460 22.08 17.97 -27.67
N LYS A 461 21.37 18.81 -26.90
CA LYS A 461 19.92 18.66 -26.68
C LYS A 461 19.13 18.77 -27.98
N ARG A 462 19.49 19.72 -28.87
CA ARG A 462 18.84 19.87 -30.19
C ARG A 462 19.09 18.66 -31.09
N LEU A 463 20.29 18.08 -31.05
CA LEU A 463 20.63 16.86 -31.77
C LEU A 463 19.78 15.68 -31.28
N LEU A 464 19.65 15.51 -29.96
CA LEU A 464 18.76 14.51 -29.38
C LEU A 464 17.30 14.69 -29.84
N ILE A 465 16.78 15.91 -29.84
CA ILE A 465 15.43 16.22 -30.33
C ILE A 465 15.29 15.89 -31.82
N ALA A 466 16.31 16.20 -32.64
CA ALA A 466 16.31 15.88 -34.06
C ALA A 466 16.28 14.36 -34.29
N GLN A 467 17.06 13.59 -33.52
CA GLN A 467 17.03 12.13 -33.59
C GLN A 467 15.68 11.56 -33.12
N LYS A 468 15.08 12.11 -32.05
CA LYS A 468 13.72 11.72 -31.65
C LYS A 468 12.68 11.91 -32.75
N ARG A 469 12.81 12.98 -33.55
CA ARG A 469 11.93 13.21 -34.71
C ARG A 469 12.21 12.22 -35.84
N LYS A 470 13.47 11.86 -36.08
CA LYS A 470 13.86 10.83 -37.06
C LYS A 470 13.24 9.47 -36.73
N TYR A 471 13.26 9.08 -35.45
CA TYR A 471 12.74 7.78 -34.97
C TYR A 471 11.34 7.87 -34.36
N HIS A 472 10.52 8.85 -34.77
CA HIS A 472 9.23 9.13 -34.13
C HIS A 472 8.31 7.90 -34.04
N ASP A 473 8.11 7.18 -35.14
CA ASP A 473 7.16 6.06 -35.20
C ASP A 473 7.56 4.90 -34.27
N GLU A 474 8.86 4.60 -34.19
CA GLU A 474 9.37 3.56 -33.30
C GLU A 474 9.26 3.97 -31.84
N LEU A 475 9.65 5.21 -31.52
CA LEU A 475 9.51 5.76 -30.17
C LEU A 475 8.04 5.84 -29.73
N GLN A 476 7.12 6.17 -30.64
CA GLN A 476 5.70 6.21 -30.34
C GLN A 476 5.17 4.82 -29.98
N ARG A 477 5.56 3.76 -30.70
CA ARG A 477 5.17 2.38 -30.37
C ARG A 477 5.67 1.94 -28.99
N ILE A 478 6.85 2.41 -28.59
CA ILE A 478 7.43 2.17 -27.26
C ILE A 478 6.63 2.91 -26.18
N ILE A 479 6.33 4.19 -26.41
CA ILE A 479 5.51 5.01 -25.51
C ILE A 479 4.13 4.36 -25.33
N ASP A 480 3.49 3.92 -26.42
CA ASP A 480 2.17 3.29 -26.37
C ASP A 480 2.22 2.00 -25.57
N LEU A 481 3.20 1.12 -25.80
CA LEU A 481 3.37 -0.10 -25.01
C LEU A 481 3.62 0.22 -23.53
N GLN A 482 4.44 1.22 -23.22
CA GLN A 482 4.69 1.60 -21.83
C GLN A 482 3.42 2.13 -21.18
N ASN A 483 2.60 2.94 -21.88
CA ASN A 483 1.34 3.46 -21.35
C ASN A 483 0.28 2.36 -21.15
N GLU A 484 0.29 1.31 -21.98
CA GLU A 484 -0.54 0.12 -21.78
C GLU A 484 -0.18 -0.63 -20.48
N LEU A 485 1.12 -0.70 -20.15
CA LEU A 485 1.64 -1.41 -18.97
C LEU A 485 1.64 -0.54 -17.70
N PHE A 486 1.86 0.76 -17.84
CA PHE A 486 2.00 1.74 -16.76
C PHE A 486 1.02 2.90 -16.99
N PRO A 487 -0.29 2.66 -16.79
CA PRO A 487 -1.33 3.67 -17.04
C PRO A 487 -1.05 4.93 -16.22
N ASN A 488 -1.22 6.10 -16.85
CA ASN A 488 -0.90 7.41 -16.28
C ASN A 488 0.55 7.53 -15.76
N GLN A 489 1.49 6.77 -16.35
CA GLN A 489 2.89 6.67 -15.93
C GLN A 489 3.05 6.23 -14.47
N SER A 490 2.06 5.52 -13.93
CA SER A 490 2.03 4.97 -12.58
C SER A 490 2.00 3.44 -12.62
N LEU A 491 2.15 2.82 -11.46
CA LEU A 491 2.03 1.37 -11.33
C LEU A 491 0.61 0.92 -11.70
N GLN A 492 0.51 -0.07 -12.60
CA GLN A 492 -0.76 -0.70 -12.98
C GLN A 492 -1.57 -1.14 -11.77
N GLU A 493 -0.89 -1.72 -10.78
CA GLU A 493 -1.52 -2.24 -9.57
C GLU A 493 -2.22 -1.18 -8.70
N ARG A 494 -1.95 0.11 -8.92
CA ARG A 494 -2.57 1.25 -8.23
C ARG A 494 -3.67 1.92 -9.05
N GLN A 495 -3.83 1.57 -10.31
CA GLN A 495 -4.71 2.26 -11.25
C GLN A 495 -5.82 1.34 -11.78
N ALA A 496 -5.45 0.12 -12.18
CA ALA A 496 -6.37 -0.82 -12.79
C ALA A 496 -7.13 -1.63 -11.72
N ASN A 497 -8.38 -1.98 -12.04
CA ASN A 497 -9.16 -2.95 -11.29
C ASN A 497 -8.96 -4.36 -11.86
N PHE A 498 -9.13 -5.39 -11.03
CA PHE A 498 -8.96 -6.78 -11.47
C PHE A 498 -9.95 -7.20 -12.57
N SER A 499 -11.12 -6.56 -12.65
CA SER A 499 -12.14 -6.87 -13.65
C SER A 499 -11.65 -6.67 -15.07
N GLU A 500 -10.73 -5.72 -15.31
CA GLU A 500 -10.10 -5.49 -16.61
C GLU A 500 -9.41 -6.75 -17.12
N PHE A 501 -8.70 -7.45 -16.24
CA PHE A 501 -7.95 -8.67 -16.56
C PHE A 501 -8.84 -9.91 -16.47
N TYR A 502 -9.89 -9.87 -15.64
CA TYR A 502 -10.85 -10.96 -15.53
C TYR A 502 -11.64 -11.15 -16.83
N LEU A 503 -11.86 -10.09 -17.60
CA LEU A 503 -12.57 -10.19 -18.88
C LEU A 503 -11.93 -11.20 -19.85
N GLU A 504 -10.60 -11.24 -19.91
CA GLU A 504 -9.87 -12.16 -20.79
C GLU A 504 -9.56 -13.50 -20.09
N ASN A 505 -9.28 -13.47 -18.78
CA ASN A 505 -8.71 -14.61 -18.06
C ASN A 505 -9.72 -15.42 -17.23
N GLY A 506 -10.87 -14.83 -16.91
CA GLY A 506 -11.92 -15.41 -16.08
C GLY A 506 -11.40 -15.93 -14.74
N ALA A 507 -11.99 -17.02 -14.27
CA ALA A 507 -11.67 -17.64 -12.98
C ALA A 507 -10.20 -18.11 -12.81
N ARG A 508 -9.40 -18.15 -13.89
CA ARG A 508 -7.97 -18.51 -13.82
C ARG A 508 -7.07 -17.36 -13.34
N LEU A 509 -7.58 -16.11 -13.32
CA LEU A 509 -6.82 -14.93 -12.95
C LEU A 509 -6.17 -15.04 -11.56
N ILE A 510 -7.00 -15.14 -10.51
CA ILE A 510 -6.52 -15.16 -9.12
C ILE A 510 -5.63 -16.39 -8.84
N PRO A 511 -6.00 -17.64 -9.20
CA PRO A 511 -5.15 -18.80 -8.97
C PRO A 511 -3.77 -18.68 -9.63
N LYS A 512 -3.70 -18.08 -10.83
CA LYS A 512 -2.42 -17.86 -11.53
C LYS A 512 -1.56 -16.84 -10.80
N ILE A 513 -2.13 -15.74 -10.31
CA ILE A 513 -1.41 -14.74 -9.52
C ILE A 513 -0.92 -15.36 -8.21
N MET A 514 -1.81 -16.06 -7.48
CA MET A 514 -1.45 -16.76 -6.23
C MET A 514 -0.28 -17.71 -6.39
N LYS A 515 -0.21 -18.45 -7.49
CA LYS A 515 0.91 -19.37 -7.76
C LYS A 515 2.24 -18.66 -7.99
N GLN A 516 2.21 -17.45 -8.55
CA GLN A 516 3.40 -16.70 -8.97
C GLN A 516 3.95 -15.78 -7.88
N LEU A 517 3.10 -15.23 -7.02
CA LEU A 517 3.55 -14.33 -5.95
C LEU A 517 4.21 -15.13 -4.82
N LYS A 518 5.46 -14.79 -4.51
CA LYS A 518 6.23 -15.38 -3.42
C LYS A 518 6.42 -14.31 -2.33
N PRO A 519 5.73 -14.42 -1.19
CA PRO A 519 5.60 -13.33 -0.21
C PRO A 519 6.94 -12.80 0.31
N LEU A 520 7.94 -13.66 0.45
CA LEU A 520 9.26 -13.28 0.97
C LEU A 520 10.25 -12.85 -0.12
N GLU A 521 9.90 -12.95 -1.42
CA GLU A 521 10.73 -12.47 -2.52
C GLU A 521 10.57 -10.96 -2.73
N GLN A 522 11.68 -10.24 -2.77
CA GLN A 522 11.72 -8.78 -2.91
C GLN A 522 11.81 -8.30 -4.38
N ASN A 523 11.08 -8.99 -5.25
CA ASN A 523 11.06 -8.71 -6.68
C ASN A 523 9.67 -8.27 -7.13
N PHE A 524 9.64 -7.38 -8.11
CA PHE A 524 8.44 -7.02 -8.84
C PHE A 524 8.10 -8.15 -9.80
N ASN A 525 7.00 -8.87 -9.54
CA ASN A 525 6.61 -10.02 -10.35
C ASN A 525 5.95 -9.56 -11.66
N ILE A 526 6.39 -10.12 -12.79
CA ILE A 526 5.74 -9.92 -14.07
C ILE A 526 4.93 -11.18 -14.39
N VAL A 527 3.60 -11.07 -14.30
CA VAL A 527 2.70 -12.21 -14.50
C VAL A 527 2.11 -12.13 -15.90
N THR A 528 2.56 -13.03 -16.77
CA THR A 528 2.11 -13.08 -18.17
C THR A 528 0.91 -13.99 -18.32
N PHE A 529 -0.14 -13.51 -18.99
CA PHE A 529 -1.38 -14.24 -19.30
C PHE A 529 -1.43 -14.77 -20.72
#